data_AF-A0A2E7NA28-F1
#
_entry.id   AF-A0A2E7NA28-F1
#
_cell.length_a   1.000
_cell.length_b   1.000
_cell.length_c   1.000
_cell.angle_alpha   90.00
_cell.angle_beta   90.00
_cell.angle_gamma   90.00
#
_symmetry.space_group_name_H-M   'P 1'
#
loop_
_entity.id
_entity.type
_entity.pdbx_description
1 polymer ?
#
loop_
_entity_poly.entity_id
_entity_poly.type
_entity_poly.pdbx_seq_one_letter_code
_entity_poly.pdbx_strand_id
1 'polypeptide(L)'
;MWFSAIKMAVSAGSHIYKKRQETKMRMADAQYLHAEKMARGEESYQGKLLEARQSDWKDEFVLLILSAPIIVLMWAVISDDPTAMEKVKLFFEYFSTLPVWFTSLWILVVGSIFGIKGTQIFRNGKK
;
A
#
# COMPACT_ATOMS: atom_id res chain seq x y z
N MET A 1 43.51 -36.09 5.54
CA MET A 1 42.44 -35.09 5.72
C MET A 1 41.98 -34.40 4.42
N TRP A 2 42.72 -34.49 3.30
CA TRP A 2 42.33 -33.86 2.02
C TRP A 2 41.31 -34.66 1.17
N PHE A 3 41.39 -36.00 1.15
CA PHE A 3 40.43 -36.88 0.44
C PHE A 3 38.98 -36.76 0.93
N SER A 4 38.78 -36.48 2.23
CA SER A 4 37.45 -36.30 2.83
C SER A 4 36.78 -35.00 2.35
N ALA A 5 37.57 -33.91 2.25
CA ALA A 5 37.09 -32.62 1.76
C ALA A 5 36.70 -32.68 0.27
N ILE A 6 37.44 -33.41 -0.56
CA ILE A 6 37.11 -33.59 -1.99
C ILE A 6 35.83 -34.41 -2.15
N LYS A 7 35.64 -35.49 -1.38
CA LYS A 7 34.39 -36.28 -1.41
C LYS A 7 33.18 -35.47 -0.94
N MET A 8 33.37 -34.56 0.03
CA MET A 8 32.34 -33.62 0.46
C MET A 8 32.04 -32.55 -0.61
N ALA A 9 33.05 -32.03 -1.30
CA ALA A 9 32.87 -31.08 -2.40
C ALA A 9 32.18 -31.70 -3.63
N VAL A 10 32.51 -32.94 -3.99
CA VAL A 10 31.86 -33.68 -5.11
C VAL A 10 30.42 -34.08 -4.76
N SER A 11 30.16 -34.49 -3.52
CA SER A 11 28.79 -34.77 -3.04
C SER A 11 27.94 -33.50 -2.91
N ALA A 12 28.51 -32.39 -2.45
CA ALA A 12 27.84 -31.09 -2.42
C ALA A 12 27.59 -30.54 -3.84
N GLY A 13 28.57 -30.65 -4.74
CA GLY A 13 28.45 -30.22 -6.14
C GLY A 13 27.39 -31.01 -6.90
N SER A 14 27.33 -32.33 -6.71
CA SER A 14 26.28 -33.16 -7.30
C SER A 14 24.89 -32.92 -6.69
N HIS A 15 24.79 -32.63 -5.39
CA HIS A 15 23.53 -32.21 -4.76
C HIS A 15 23.03 -30.86 -5.29
N ILE A 16 23.91 -29.89 -5.49
CA ILE A 16 23.56 -28.57 -6.02
C ILE A 16 23.09 -28.67 -7.48
N TYR A 17 23.75 -29.52 -8.28
CA TYR A 17 23.34 -29.75 -9.66
C TYR A 17 21.97 -30.43 -9.78
N LYS A 18 21.74 -31.49 -8.98
CA LYS A 18 20.43 -32.15 -8.89
C LYS A 18 19.34 -31.18 -8.43
N LYS A 19 19.59 -30.37 -7.40
CA LYS A 19 18.65 -29.34 -6.94
C LYS A 19 18.34 -28.31 -8.03
N ARG A 20 19.32 -27.87 -8.82
CA ARG A 20 19.09 -26.93 -9.95
C ARG A 20 18.19 -27.54 -11.03
N GLN A 21 18.36 -28.81 -11.34
CA GLN A 21 17.49 -29.50 -12.30
C GLN A 21 16.07 -29.67 -11.75
N GLU A 22 15.94 -30.12 -10.49
CA GLU A 22 14.64 -30.21 -9.82
C GLU A 22 13.93 -28.85 -9.74
N THR A 23 14.66 -27.75 -9.48
CA THR A 23 14.05 -26.41 -9.47
C THR A 23 13.54 -26.01 -10.84
N LYS A 24 14.24 -26.38 -11.92
CA LYS A 24 13.78 -26.09 -13.28
C LYS A 24 12.52 -26.88 -13.62
N MET A 25 12.45 -28.15 -13.23
CA MET A 25 11.26 -28.98 -13.43
C MET A 25 10.08 -28.42 -12.62
N ARG A 26 10.28 -28.10 -11.34
CA ARG A 26 9.22 -27.51 -10.50
C ARG A 26 8.77 -26.14 -10.98
N MET A 27 9.66 -25.33 -11.56
CA MET A 27 9.29 -24.07 -12.19
C MET A 27 8.46 -24.29 -13.45
N ALA A 28 8.84 -25.26 -14.29
CA ALA A 28 8.05 -25.63 -15.47
C ALA A 28 6.67 -26.17 -15.09
N ASP A 29 6.59 -27.03 -14.06
CA ASP A 29 5.34 -27.54 -13.51
C ASP A 29 4.48 -26.41 -12.93
N ALA A 30 5.08 -25.47 -12.20
CA ALA A 30 4.37 -24.31 -11.67
C ALA A 30 3.84 -23.41 -12.78
N GLN A 31 4.62 -23.17 -13.84
CA GLN A 31 4.19 -22.41 -15.02
C GLN A 31 3.06 -23.11 -15.77
N TYR A 32 3.16 -24.43 -15.93
CA TYR A 32 2.13 -25.25 -16.55
C TYR A 32 0.83 -25.22 -15.73
N LEU A 33 0.90 -25.43 -14.42
CA LEU A 33 -0.26 -25.36 -13.53
C LEU A 33 -0.86 -23.95 -13.46
N HIS A 34 -0.03 -22.91 -13.53
CA HIS A 34 -0.49 -21.53 -13.62
C HIS A 34 -1.26 -21.31 -14.92
N ALA A 35 -0.68 -21.67 -16.07
CA ALA A 35 -1.31 -21.56 -17.39
C ALA A 35 -2.60 -22.41 -17.49
N GLU A 36 -2.60 -23.61 -16.92
CA GLU A 36 -3.78 -24.47 -16.85
C GLU A 36 -4.90 -23.83 -16.01
N LYS A 37 -4.57 -23.18 -14.90
CA LYS A 37 -5.52 -22.40 -14.09
C LYS A 37 -6.03 -21.15 -14.81
N MET A 38 -5.19 -20.49 -15.61
CA MET A 38 -5.62 -19.38 -16.49
C MET A 38 -6.63 -19.89 -17.53
N ALA A 39 -6.32 -21.01 -18.19
CA ALA A 39 -7.17 -21.62 -19.22
C ALA A 39 -8.50 -22.16 -18.67
N ARG A 40 -8.50 -22.68 -17.43
CA ARG A 40 -9.71 -23.11 -16.71
C ARG A 40 -10.57 -21.95 -16.19
N GLY A 41 -10.11 -20.70 -16.34
CA GLY A 41 -10.85 -19.51 -15.91
C GLY A 41 -10.88 -19.27 -14.39
N GLU A 42 -10.13 -20.04 -13.61
CA GLU A 42 -10.03 -19.89 -12.15
C GLU A 42 -9.20 -18.65 -11.75
N GLU A 43 -8.40 -18.11 -12.66
CA GLU A 43 -7.53 -16.95 -12.41
C GLU A 43 -8.23 -15.57 -12.50
N SER A 44 -9.47 -15.53 -12.99
CA SER A 44 -10.29 -14.31 -13.00
C SER A 44 -10.45 -13.70 -11.58
N TYR A 45 -10.33 -14.51 -10.54
CA TYR A 45 -10.42 -14.07 -9.15
C TYR A 45 -9.14 -13.36 -8.65
N GLN A 46 -7.96 -13.75 -9.15
CA GLN A 46 -6.70 -13.07 -8.84
C GLN A 46 -6.57 -11.77 -9.63
N GLY A 47 -7.07 -11.74 -10.88
CA GLY A 47 -7.20 -10.51 -11.67
C GLY A 47 -8.03 -9.45 -10.93
N LYS A 48 -9.16 -9.82 -10.31
CA LYS A 48 -9.98 -8.91 -9.50
C LYS A 48 -9.31 -8.46 -8.19
N LEU A 49 -8.41 -9.26 -7.62
CA LEU A 49 -7.59 -8.88 -6.44
C LEU A 49 -6.40 -7.99 -6.82
N LEU A 50 -5.82 -8.17 -8.02
CA LEU A 50 -4.80 -7.30 -8.61
C LEU A 50 -5.39 -5.98 -9.12
N GLU A 51 -6.61 -6.00 -9.66
CA GLU A 51 -7.39 -4.81 -10.01
C GLU A 51 -7.85 -4.05 -8.77
N ALA A 52 -8.11 -4.75 -7.65
CA ALA A 52 -8.32 -4.10 -6.35
C ALA A 52 -7.06 -3.36 -5.85
N ARG A 53 -5.86 -3.65 -6.40
CA ARG A 53 -4.63 -2.89 -6.13
C ARG A 53 -4.49 -1.62 -6.98
N GLN A 54 -5.32 -1.43 -8.02
CA GLN A 54 -5.35 -0.16 -8.75
C GLN A 54 -6.03 0.97 -7.94
N SER A 55 -6.43 0.73 -6.68
CA SER A 55 -7.08 1.72 -5.83
C SER A 55 -6.13 2.69 -5.12
N ASP A 56 -4.81 2.63 -5.34
CA ASP A 56 -3.84 3.44 -4.59
C ASP A 56 -3.88 4.94 -4.95
N TRP A 57 -4.48 5.32 -6.09
CA TRP A 57 -4.65 6.74 -6.45
C TRP A 57 -5.54 7.52 -5.47
N LYS A 58 -6.50 6.83 -4.85
CA LYS A 58 -7.39 7.44 -3.84
C LYS A 58 -6.62 7.75 -2.57
N ASP A 59 -5.70 6.87 -2.19
CA ASP A 59 -4.85 7.04 -1.00
C ASP A 59 -3.88 8.21 -1.21
N GLU A 60 -3.23 8.29 -2.37
CA GLU A 60 -2.33 9.40 -2.69
C GLU A 60 -3.05 10.77 -2.76
N PHE A 61 -4.28 10.80 -3.27
CA PHE A 61 -5.08 12.03 -3.28
C PHE A 61 -5.42 12.52 -1.87
N VAL A 62 -5.79 11.60 -0.98
CA VAL A 62 -6.07 11.93 0.43
C VAL A 62 -4.78 12.36 1.15
N LEU A 63 -3.66 11.70 0.90
CA LEU A 63 -2.34 12.09 1.41
C LEU A 63 -1.97 13.52 0.98
N LEU A 64 -2.23 13.89 -0.27
CA LEU A 64 -1.96 15.23 -0.78
C LEU A 64 -2.82 16.30 -0.09
N ILE A 65 -4.11 16.01 0.11
CA ILE A 65 -5.01 16.92 0.84
C ILE A 65 -4.59 17.08 2.31
N LEU A 66 -4.24 15.97 2.98
CA LEU A 66 -3.80 15.99 4.37
C LEU A 66 -2.44 16.66 4.57
N SER A 67 -1.56 16.60 3.57
CA SER A 67 -0.25 17.26 3.60
C SER A 67 -0.29 18.73 3.17
N ALA A 68 -1.33 19.18 2.46
CA ALA A 68 -1.46 20.57 2.00
C ALA A 68 -1.30 21.62 3.12
N PRO A 69 -1.90 21.49 4.32
CA PRO A 69 -1.69 22.44 5.42
C PRO A 69 -0.24 22.46 5.93
N ILE A 70 0.45 21.31 5.90
CA ILE A 70 1.85 21.19 6.32
C ILE A 70 2.77 21.89 5.31
N ILE A 71 2.46 21.81 4.02
CA ILE A 71 3.20 22.50 2.96
C ILE A 71 3.05 24.02 3.08
N VAL A 72 1.85 24.52 3.40
CA VAL A 72 1.61 25.95 3.64
C VAL A 72 2.38 26.45 4.87
N LEU A 73 2.46 25.64 5.93
CA LEU A 73 3.29 25.95 7.10
C LEU A 73 4.78 26.00 6.74
N MET A 74 5.27 25.01 6.00
CA MET A 74 6.65 24.96 5.56
C MET A 74 7.00 26.18 4.69
N TRP A 75 6.12 26.58 3.79
CA TRP A 75 6.27 27.80 2.98
C TRP A 75 6.37 29.06 3.84
N ALA A 76 5.49 29.20 4.85
CA ALA A 76 5.51 30.36 5.73
C ALA A 76 6.76 30.44 6.62
N VAL A 77 7.32 29.29 7.02
CA VAL A 77 8.59 29.24 7.78
C VAL A 77 9.78 29.61 6.89
N ILE A 78 9.80 29.15 5.63
CA ILE A 78 10.92 29.44 4.70
C ILE A 78 10.86 30.88 4.16
N SER A 79 9.67 31.46 4.04
CA SER A 79 9.51 32.79 3.42
C SER A 79 10.02 33.96 4.26
N ASP A 80 10.35 33.76 5.55
CA ASP A 80 10.83 34.77 6.53
C ASP A 80 10.01 36.10 6.57
N ASP A 81 8.82 36.10 5.97
CA ASP A 81 7.94 37.27 5.88
C ASP A 81 6.96 37.28 7.06
N PRO A 82 7.02 38.31 7.93
CA PRO A 82 6.12 38.40 9.09
C PRO A 82 4.65 38.40 8.70
N THR A 83 4.30 38.89 7.51
CA THR A 83 2.91 38.90 7.02
C THR A 83 2.41 37.51 6.61
N ALA A 84 3.30 36.63 6.15
CA ALA A 84 2.94 35.25 5.81
C ALA A 84 2.63 34.44 7.07
N MET A 85 3.38 34.66 8.14
CA MET A 85 3.17 34.02 9.44
C MET A 85 1.81 34.42 10.06
N GLU A 86 1.41 35.68 9.94
CA GLU A 86 0.10 36.15 10.39
C GLU A 86 -1.07 35.49 9.64
N LYS A 87 -0.97 35.41 8.30
CA LYS A 87 -1.99 34.75 7.47
C LYS A 87 -2.15 33.28 7.80
N VAL A 88 -1.04 32.59 8.06
CA VAL A 88 -1.05 31.18 8.48
C VAL A 88 -1.73 31.03 9.84
N LYS A 89 -1.38 31.86 10.83
CA LYS A 89 -2.04 31.84 12.14
C LYS A 89 -3.54 32.08 12.02
N LEU A 90 -3.95 33.06 11.22
CA LEU A 90 -5.36 33.39 10.98
C LEU A 90 -6.12 32.23 10.31
N PHE A 91 -5.47 31.55 9.35
CA PHE A 91 -6.03 30.34 8.74
C PHE A 91 -6.28 29.25 9.78
N PHE A 92 -5.31 28.93 10.63
CA PHE A 92 -5.46 27.90 11.66
C PHE A 92 -6.48 28.29 12.74
N GLU A 93 -6.55 29.57 13.09
CA GLU A 93 -7.56 30.10 14.02
C GLU A 93 -8.97 29.82 13.50
N TYR A 94 -9.30 30.27 12.29
CA TYR A 94 -10.61 30.00 11.69
C TYR A 94 -10.86 28.52 11.38
N PHE A 95 -9.82 27.79 10.98
CA PHE A 95 -9.93 26.36 10.71
C PHE A 95 -10.28 25.56 11.98
N SER A 96 -9.73 25.96 13.14
CA SER A 96 -10.06 25.33 14.42
C SER A 96 -11.51 25.61 14.87
N THR A 97 -12.10 26.72 14.41
CA THR A 97 -13.50 27.09 14.71
C THR A 97 -14.54 26.42 13.82
N LEU A 98 -14.14 25.51 12.92
CA LEU A 98 -15.05 24.85 12.00
C LEU A 98 -16.16 24.09 12.75
N PRO A 99 -17.44 24.27 12.37
CA PRO A 99 -18.55 23.57 13.00
C PRO A 99 -18.44 22.04 12.93
N VAL A 100 -18.90 21.36 13.98
CA VAL A 100 -18.86 19.88 14.09
C VAL A 100 -19.61 19.16 12.96
N TRP A 101 -20.66 19.77 12.41
CA TRP A 101 -21.38 19.18 11.27
C TRP A 101 -20.50 19.11 10.02
N PHE A 102 -19.61 20.09 9.82
CA PHE A 102 -18.71 20.15 8.67
C PHE A 102 -17.60 19.09 8.79
N THR A 103 -16.99 18.96 9.97
CA THR A 103 -15.98 17.93 10.22
C THR A 103 -16.58 16.51 10.13
N SER A 104 -17.83 16.34 10.55
CA SER A 104 -18.56 15.07 10.41
C SER A 104 -18.87 14.71 8.95
N LEU A 105 -19.25 15.68 8.12
CA LEU A 105 -19.41 15.47 6.68
C LEU A 105 -18.08 15.13 6.00
N TRP A 106 -16.99 15.79 6.41
CA TRP A 106 -15.66 15.50 5.88
C TRP A 106 -15.25 14.04 6.14
N ILE A 107 -15.45 13.54 7.36
CA ILE A 107 -15.19 12.15 7.72
C ILE A 107 -16.06 11.19 6.90
N LEU A 108 -17.32 11.52 6.65
CA LEU A 108 -18.21 10.72 5.80
C LEU A 108 -17.73 10.65 4.34
N VAL A 109 -17.27 11.78 3.79
CA VAL A 109 -16.73 11.83 2.43
C VAL A 109 -15.46 10.98 2.33
N VAL A 110 -14.51 11.14 3.25
CA VAL A 110 -13.28 10.32 3.27
C VAL A 110 -13.62 8.83 3.46
N GLY A 111 -14.52 8.49 4.39
CA GLY A 111 -14.99 7.12 4.58
C GLY A 111 -15.61 6.51 3.32
N SER A 112 -16.39 7.31 2.57
CA SER A 112 -17.00 6.88 1.30
C SER A 112 -15.97 6.59 0.21
N ILE A 113 -14.86 7.35 0.15
CA ILE A 113 -13.78 7.16 -0.83
C ILE A 113 -13.10 5.79 -0.62
N PHE A 114 -12.87 5.44 0.65
CA PHE A 114 -12.27 4.16 1.08
C PHE A 114 -13.28 3.00 1.19
N GLY A 115 -14.55 3.22 0.83
CA GLY A 115 -15.57 2.16 0.87
C GLY A 115 -16.00 1.74 2.28
N ILE A 116 -15.57 2.46 3.31
CA ILE A 116 -16.06 2.28 4.68
C ILE A 116 -17.44 2.92 4.72
N LYS A 117 -18.48 2.10 4.89
CA LYS A 117 -19.85 2.61 5.01
C LYS A 117 -19.87 3.58 6.19
N GLY A 118 -20.31 4.83 5.98
CA GLY A 118 -20.38 5.83 7.05
C GLY A 118 -21.11 5.34 8.31
N THR A 119 -22.04 4.41 8.15
CA THR A 119 -22.77 3.74 9.24
C THR A 119 -21.92 2.79 10.11
N GLN A 120 -20.75 2.35 9.62
CA GLN A 120 -19.77 1.56 10.39
C GLN A 120 -18.83 2.46 11.20
N ILE A 121 -18.53 3.67 10.74
CA ILE A 121 -17.68 4.64 11.45
C ILE A 121 -18.39 5.16 12.72
N PHE A 122 -19.70 5.41 12.64
CA PHE A 122 -20.51 5.86 13.78
C PHE A 122 -21.08 4.72 14.63
N ARG A 123 -21.00 3.46 14.18
CA ARG A 123 -21.33 2.29 15.02
C ARG A 123 -20.07 1.80 15.72
N ASN A 124 -19.75 2.44 16.82
CA ASN A 124 -18.82 1.90 17.79
C ASN A 124 -19.39 0.59 18.36
N GLY A 125 -18.88 -0.55 17.89
CA GLY A 125 -19.11 -1.89 18.46
C GLY A 125 -20.36 -2.66 17.95
N LYS A 126 -20.16 -3.97 17.73
CA LYS A 126 -21.12 -5.04 17.37
C LYS A 126 -21.37 -5.22 15.87
N LYS A 127 -20.48 -5.98 15.22
CA LYS A 127 -20.58 -7.44 15.11
C LYS A 127 -19.23 -8.03 14.72
#